data_AF-A0A1Q6Z305-F1
#
_entry.id   AF-A0A1Q6Z305-F1
#
_cell.length_a   1.000
_cell.length_b   1.000
_cell.length_c   1.000
_cell.angle_alpha   90.00
_cell.angle_beta   90.00
_cell.angle_gamma   90.00
#
_symmetry.space_group_name_H-M   'P 1'
#
loop_
_entity.id
_entity.type
_entity.pdbx_description
1 polymer ?
#
loop_
_entity_poly.entity_id
_entity_poly.type
_entity_poly.pdbx_seq_one_letter_code
_entity_poly.pdbx_strand_id
1 'polypeptide(L)'
;MGQYDRHVFVCTSGDTCPTQADVERYVKVLRDSARAAGKQTDVRINKSGCFNQCGHGPMIVVYPENVWYAGVKESDLEEIVTSHIVGGRPVERLRYEPGVKGSNKIETKPKEAAPPDAGWKRLGASKDVPANGMKEFKVDGVNVLVVNAGDAFFAYQALCPHEAVALEQGIHDGSVLTCLEHMWQFDVRTGAPLGDAEVGLKGYRLKEERGELYVELHG
;
A
#
# COMPACT_ATOMS: atom_id res chain seq x y z
N MET A 1 8.99 -21.66 18.46
CA MET A 1 8.00 -22.09 17.44
C MET A 1 6.96 -20.98 17.34
N GLY A 2 6.59 -20.54 16.13
CA GLY A 2 5.54 -19.55 15.95
C GLY A 2 4.18 -20.11 16.38
N GLN A 3 3.18 -19.24 16.57
CA GLN A 3 1.83 -19.64 16.98
C GLN A 3 1.13 -20.53 15.94
N TYR A 4 1.53 -20.43 14.67
CA TYR A 4 1.00 -21.20 13.55
C TYR A 4 2.15 -21.72 12.68
N ASP A 5 1.99 -22.90 12.10
CA ASP A 5 2.93 -23.48 11.14
C ASP A 5 2.89 -22.72 9.80
N ARG A 6 1.70 -22.27 9.39
CA ARG A 6 1.50 -21.51 8.15
C ARG A 6 0.57 -20.32 8.31
N HIS A 7 0.90 -19.26 7.57
CA HIS A 7 0.04 -18.11 7.38
C HIS A 7 -0.37 -17.99 5.92
N VAL A 8 -1.68 -17.91 5.67
CA VAL A 8 -2.26 -17.76 4.35
C VAL A 8 -2.95 -16.40 4.29
N PHE A 9 -2.58 -15.57 3.33
CA PHE A 9 -3.20 -14.27 3.10
C PHE A 9 -3.89 -14.23 1.76
N VAL A 10 -5.15 -13.79 1.76
CA VAL A 10 -5.96 -13.59 0.55
C VAL A 10 -6.06 -12.08 0.29
N CYS A 11 -5.75 -11.64 -0.94
CA CYS A 11 -5.92 -10.24 -1.33
C CYS A 11 -7.42 -9.91 -1.45
N THR A 12 -7.99 -9.25 -0.44
CA THR A 12 -9.44 -8.97 -0.37
C THR A 12 -9.79 -7.50 -0.59
N SER A 13 -8.82 -6.67 -0.98
CA SER A 13 -9.01 -5.24 -1.19
C SER A 13 -8.27 -4.74 -2.44
N GLY A 14 -8.49 -3.47 -2.79
CA GLY A 14 -8.02 -2.85 -4.03
C GLY A 14 -9.02 -2.99 -5.18
N ASP A 15 -8.68 -2.44 -6.33
CA ASP A 15 -9.63 -2.23 -7.44
C ASP A 15 -9.85 -3.46 -8.33
N THR A 16 -9.02 -4.51 -8.20
CA THR A 16 -9.07 -5.68 -9.09
C THR A 16 -9.47 -6.98 -8.41
N CYS A 17 -8.73 -7.49 -7.41
CA CYS A 17 -8.99 -8.84 -6.86
C CYS A 17 -10.45 -9.05 -6.40
N PRO A 18 -11.09 -8.11 -5.68
CA PRO A 18 -12.51 -8.24 -5.28
C PRO A 18 -13.51 -8.23 -6.45
N THR A 19 -13.10 -7.75 -7.61
CA THR A 19 -13.94 -7.72 -8.82
C THR A 19 -13.76 -8.94 -9.72
N GLN A 20 -12.68 -9.70 -9.49
CA GLN A 20 -12.31 -10.88 -10.29
C GLN A 20 -12.85 -12.19 -9.70
N ALA A 21 -13.20 -12.17 -8.41
CA ALA A 21 -13.83 -13.28 -7.71
C ALA A 21 -14.50 -12.79 -6.42
N ASP A 22 -15.35 -13.65 -5.84
CA ASP A 22 -15.82 -13.48 -4.46
C ASP A 22 -14.69 -13.83 -3.47
N VAL A 23 -13.78 -12.88 -3.27
CA VAL A 23 -12.60 -13.04 -2.39
C VAL A 23 -12.96 -13.25 -0.92
N GLU A 24 -14.16 -12.83 -0.51
CA GLU A 24 -14.70 -13.10 0.83
C GLU A 24 -15.06 -14.58 0.97
N ARG A 25 -15.69 -15.15 -0.06
CA ARG A 25 -15.94 -16.59 -0.16
C ARG A 25 -14.65 -17.39 -0.23
N TYR A 26 -13.58 -16.89 -0.85
CA TYR A 26 -12.29 -17.58 -0.87
C TYR A 26 -11.75 -17.78 0.55
N VAL A 27 -11.77 -16.73 1.36
CA VAL A 27 -11.35 -16.78 2.77
C VAL A 27 -12.20 -17.78 3.54
N LYS A 28 -13.52 -17.82 3.29
CA LYS A 28 -14.43 -18.77 3.92
C LYS A 28 -14.09 -20.22 3.52
N VAL A 29 -13.98 -20.51 2.23
CA VAL A 29 -13.67 -21.85 1.70
C VAL A 29 -12.34 -22.35 2.25
N LEU A 30 -11.28 -21.54 2.18
CA LEU A 30 -9.97 -21.92 2.72
C LEU A 30 -10.04 -22.26 4.22
N ARG A 31 -10.77 -21.46 5.02
CA ARG A 31 -10.92 -21.69 6.47
C ARG A 31 -11.69 -22.98 6.75
N ASP A 32 -12.79 -23.20 6.04
CA ASP A 32 -13.61 -24.39 6.19
C ASP A 32 -12.83 -25.64 5.78
N SER A 33 -12.11 -25.60 4.66
CA SER A 33 -11.28 -26.71 4.18
C SER A 33 -10.10 -27.01 5.13
N ALA A 34 -9.42 -25.98 5.65
CA ALA A 34 -8.35 -26.17 6.64
C ALA A 34 -8.91 -26.79 7.95
N ARG A 35 -10.08 -26.35 8.39
CA ARG A 35 -10.77 -26.94 9.55
C ARG A 35 -11.20 -28.39 9.29
N ALA A 36 -11.74 -28.69 8.11
CA ALA A 36 -12.11 -30.05 7.73
C ALA A 36 -10.90 -30.99 7.70
N ALA A 37 -9.71 -30.47 7.37
CA ALA A 37 -8.44 -31.19 7.44
C ALA A 37 -7.81 -31.24 8.85
N GLY A 38 -8.48 -30.70 9.88
CA GLY A 38 -7.97 -30.67 11.25
C GLY A 38 -6.81 -29.71 11.48
N LYS A 39 -6.62 -28.71 10.59
CA LYS A 39 -5.50 -27.75 10.59
C LYS A 39 -5.85 -26.37 11.13
N GLN A 40 -7.00 -26.20 11.77
CA GLN A 40 -7.46 -24.91 12.29
C GLN A 40 -6.58 -24.30 13.39
N THR A 41 -5.77 -25.12 14.08
CA THR A 41 -4.80 -24.66 15.10
C THR A 41 -3.42 -24.38 14.50
N ASP A 42 -3.11 -25.01 13.36
CA ASP A 42 -1.77 -24.99 12.76
C ASP A 42 -1.68 -23.95 11.65
N VAL A 43 -2.81 -23.59 11.03
CA VAL A 43 -2.86 -22.70 9.87
C VAL A 43 -3.76 -21.50 10.14
N ARG A 44 -3.21 -20.30 9.95
CA ARG A 44 -3.97 -19.05 10.04
C ARG A 44 -4.28 -18.46 8.67
N ILE A 45 -5.57 -18.36 8.34
CA ILE A 45 -6.03 -17.73 7.10
C ILE A 45 -6.58 -16.32 7.37
N ASN A 46 -5.94 -15.31 6.78
CA ASN A 46 -6.23 -13.90 6.95
C ASN A 46 -6.65 -13.23 5.64
N LYS A 47 -7.45 -12.18 5.80
CA LYS A 47 -7.66 -11.16 4.78
C LYS A 47 -6.43 -10.26 4.71
N SER A 48 -6.15 -9.72 3.54
CA SER A 48 -5.05 -8.78 3.34
C SER A 48 -5.51 -7.51 2.62
N GLY A 49 -4.72 -6.45 2.85
CA GLY A 49 -4.63 -5.29 1.96
C GLY A 49 -4.28 -5.70 0.51
N CYS A 50 -4.36 -4.72 -0.41
CA CYS A 50 -3.93 -4.91 -1.78
C CYS A 50 -2.45 -5.29 -1.83
N PHE A 51 -2.10 -6.31 -2.62
CA PHE A 51 -0.70 -6.72 -2.83
C PHE A 51 0.02 -5.93 -3.93
N ASN A 52 -0.63 -4.97 -4.57
CA ASN A 52 -0.10 -4.21 -5.71
C ASN A 52 0.33 -5.08 -6.91
N GLN A 53 -0.26 -6.28 -7.06
CA GLN A 53 -0.01 -7.20 -8.18
C GLN A 53 -1.17 -7.23 -9.19
N CYS A 54 -1.78 -6.07 -9.43
CA CYS A 54 -2.93 -5.95 -10.35
C CYS A 54 -2.60 -6.52 -11.73
N GLY A 55 -3.57 -7.20 -12.35
CA GLY A 55 -3.38 -7.97 -13.59
C GLY A 55 -3.13 -9.47 -13.39
N HIS A 56 -2.81 -9.88 -12.16
CA HIS A 56 -2.54 -11.28 -11.81
C HIS A 56 -3.57 -11.87 -10.84
N GLY A 57 -4.58 -11.09 -10.43
CA GLY A 57 -5.53 -11.54 -9.41
C GLY A 57 -6.49 -12.63 -9.89
N PRO A 58 -7.25 -13.23 -8.95
CA PRO A 58 -7.11 -13.11 -7.49
C PRO A 58 -5.79 -13.69 -6.95
N MET A 59 -5.24 -13.05 -5.91
CA MET A 59 -3.92 -13.39 -5.34
C MET A 59 -4.03 -14.03 -3.95
N ILE A 60 -3.23 -15.06 -3.70
CA ILE A 60 -3.05 -15.70 -2.38
C ILE A 60 -1.56 -15.87 -2.11
N VAL A 61 -1.09 -15.62 -0.89
CA VAL A 61 0.29 -15.93 -0.48
C VAL A 61 0.30 -16.84 0.75
N VAL A 62 1.22 -17.78 0.77
CA VAL A 62 1.44 -18.75 1.86
C VAL A 62 2.86 -18.60 2.40
N TYR A 63 2.96 -18.39 3.71
CA TYR A 63 4.20 -18.33 4.47
C TYR A 63 4.29 -19.53 5.42
N PRO A 64 5.51 -19.99 5.78
CA PRO A 64 6.82 -19.36 5.54
C PRO A 64 7.44 -19.60 4.16
N GLU A 65 6.85 -20.47 3.33
CA GLU A 65 7.44 -20.87 2.04
C GLU A 65 7.51 -19.73 1.00
N ASN A 66 6.88 -18.58 1.27
CA ASN A 66 6.79 -17.42 0.38
C ASN A 66 6.27 -17.81 -1.01
N VAL A 67 5.24 -18.66 -1.04
CA VAL A 67 4.60 -19.13 -2.27
C VAL A 67 3.41 -18.23 -2.57
N TRP A 68 3.47 -17.61 -3.74
CA TRP A 68 2.43 -16.72 -4.25
C TRP A 68 1.65 -17.45 -5.33
N TYR A 69 0.33 -17.38 -5.25
CA TYR A 69 -0.60 -17.86 -6.26
C TYR A 69 -1.29 -16.69 -6.94
N ALA A 70 -1.36 -16.77 -8.26
CA ALA A 70 -1.98 -15.79 -9.14
C ALA A 70 -3.09 -16.45 -9.98
N GLY A 71 -4.07 -15.66 -10.40
CA GLY A 71 -5.15 -16.11 -11.26
C GLY A 71 -6.03 -17.19 -10.63
N VAL A 72 -6.07 -17.24 -9.29
CA VAL A 72 -6.75 -18.30 -8.54
C VAL A 72 -8.24 -18.25 -8.81
N LYS A 73 -8.83 -19.38 -9.21
CA LYS A 73 -10.27 -19.58 -9.33
C LYS A 73 -10.81 -20.24 -8.07
N GLU A 74 -12.12 -20.16 -7.86
CA GLU A 74 -12.75 -20.78 -6.68
C GLU A 74 -12.53 -22.30 -6.65
N SER A 75 -12.54 -22.94 -7.83
CA SER A 75 -12.27 -24.36 -8.00
C SER A 75 -10.84 -24.77 -7.63
N ASP A 76 -9.89 -23.83 -7.58
CA ASP A 76 -8.49 -24.11 -7.25
C ASP A 76 -8.25 -24.16 -5.73
N LEU A 77 -9.17 -23.62 -4.92
CA LEU A 77 -8.96 -23.44 -3.49
C LEU A 77 -8.79 -24.77 -2.73
N GLU A 78 -9.55 -25.79 -3.12
CA GLU A 78 -9.45 -27.12 -2.52
C GLU A 78 -8.09 -27.77 -2.81
N GLU A 79 -7.56 -27.62 -4.03
CA GLU A 79 -6.23 -28.11 -4.40
C GLU A 79 -5.13 -27.36 -3.63
N ILE A 80 -5.24 -26.03 -3.50
CA ILE A 80 -4.30 -25.22 -2.71
C ILE A 80 -4.28 -25.69 -1.25
N VAL A 81 -5.44 -26.00 -0.67
CA VAL A 81 -5.50 -26.49 0.71
C VAL A 81 -4.89 -27.88 0.84
N THR A 82 -5.36 -28.83 0.04
CA THR A 82 -4.99 -30.24 0.16
C THR A 82 -3.54 -30.49 -0.25
N SER A 83 -3.08 -29.93 -1.37
CA SER A 83 -1.71 -30.12 -1.86
C SER A 83 -0.71 -29.30 -1.07
N HIS A 84 -0.96 -27.99 -0.91
CA HIS A 84 0.05 -27.08 -0.37
C HIS A 84 -0.08 -26.85 1.12
N ILE A 85 -1.21 -26.32 1.58
CA ILE A 85 -1.39 -25.90 2.98
C ILE A 85 -1.30 -27.10 3.94
N VAL A 86 -1.88 -28.24 3.56
CA VAL A 86 -1.84 -29.49 4.32
C VAL A 86 -0.65 -30.35 3.89
N GLY A 87 -0.51 -30.60 2.59
CA GLY A 87 0.46 -31.54 2.02
C GLY A 87 1.87 -31.00 1.78
N GLY A 88 2.11 -29.71 1.99
CA GLY A 88 3.42 -29.07 1.84
C GLY A 88 3.93 -28.97 0.39
N ARG A 89 3.10 -29.25 -0.62
CA ARG A 89 3.47 -29.24 -2.03
C ARG A 89 2.77 -28.11 -2.79
N PRO A 90 3.49 -27.07 -3.22
CA PRO A 90 2.91 -25.97 -3.98
C PRO A 90 2.20 -26.42 -5.26
N VAL A 91 1.14 -25.70 -5.63
CA VAL A 91 0.41 -25.91 -6.89
C VAL A 91 1.10 -25.12 -8.00
N GLU A 92 2.13 -25.70 -8.61
CA GLU A 92 3.06 -24.99 -9.51
C GLU A 92 2.35 -24.27 -10.69
N ARG A 93 1.27 -24.84 -11.22
CA ARG A 93 0.50 -24.22 -12.32
C ARG A 93 -0.15 -22.87 -11.96
N LEU A 94 -0.30 -22.58 -10.66
CA LEU A 94 -0.88 -21.34 -10.14
C LEU A 94 0.20 -20.37 -9.65
N ARG A 95 1.48 -20.78 -9.69
CA ARG A 95 2.57 -20.02 -9.09
C ARG A 95 2.70 -18.68 -9.79
N TYR A 96 2.73 -17.61 -8.99
CA TYR A 96 2.99 -16.28 -9.49
C TYR A 96 4.43 -16.17 -10.00
N GLU A 97 4.58 -15.66 -11.22
CA GLU A 97 5.87 -15.40 -11.86
C GLU A 97 6.15 -13.90 -11.89
N PRO A 98 7.10 -13.40 -11.08
CA PRO A 98 7.49 -11.99 -11.11
C PRO A 98 8.03 -11.59 -12.49
N GLY A 99 7.63 -10.41 -12.97
CA GLY A 99 8.11 -9.85 -14.24
C GLY A 99 7.39 -10.35 -15.49
N VAL A 100 6.54 -11.37 -15.39
CA VAL A 100 5.61 -11.77 -16.45
C VAL A 100 4.33 -10.95 -16.31
N LYS A 101 3.78 -10.45 -17.42
CA LYS A 101 2.50 -9.72 -17.39
C LYS A 101 1.35 -10.69 -17.22
N GLY A 102 0.56 -10.51 -16.17
CA GLY A 102 -0.67 -11.25 -15.95
C GLY A 102 -1.71 -10.95 -17.01
N SER A 103 -2.37 -12.00 -17.50
CA SER A 103 -3.40 -11.94 -18.53
C SER A 103 -4.77 -11.57 -17.99
N ASN A 104 -4.96 -11.62 -16.67
CA ASN A 104 -6.26 -11.43 -16.03
C ASN A 104 -6.44 -9.99 -15.57
N LYS A 105 -5.84 -9.03 -16.27
CA LYS A 105 -6.13 -7.62 -16.06
C LYS A 105 -7.53 -7.37 -16.61
N ILE A 106 -8.50 -7.13 -15.74
CA ILE A 106 -9.73 -6.49 -16.18
C ILE A 106 -9.28 -5.15 -16.76
N GLU A 107 -9.74 -4.82 -17.96
CA GLU A 107 -9.72 -3.44 -18.44
C GLU A 107 -10.62 -2.63 -17.52
N THR A 108 -10.10 -2.32 -16.33
CA THR A 108 -10.56 -1.15 -15.62
C THR A 108 -10.33 -0.02 -16.61
N LYS A 109 -11.33 0.87 -16.78
CA LYS A 109 -11.02 2.20 -17.32
C LYS A 109 -9.70 2.60 -16.66
N PRO A 110 -8.67 3.06 -17.40
CA PRO A 110 -7.52 3.67 -16.75
C PRO A 110 -8.11 4.54 -15.65
N LYS A 111 -7.69 4.36 -14.38
CA LYS A 111 -8.07 5.28 -13.30
C LYS A 111 -7.84 6.63 -13.94
N GLU A 112 -8.94 7.32 -14.30
CA GLU A 112 -8.90 8.34 -15.35
C GLU A 112 -7.75 9.23 -14.90
N ALA A 113 -6.68 9.30 -15.68
CA ALA A 113 -5.64 10.26 -15.37
C ALA A 113 -6.43 11.55 -15.33
N ALA A 114 -6.58 12.12 -14.13
CA ALA A 114 -7.42 13.27 -13.94
C ALA A 114 -7.04 14.23 -15.07
N PRO A 115 -8.02 14.78 -15.82
CA PRO A 115 -7.73 15.76 -16.87
C PRO A 115 -6.68 16.71 -16.30
N PRO A 116 -5.65 17.12 -17.06
CA PRO A 116 -4.43 17.72 -16.52
C PRO A 116 -4.62 18.92 -15.57
N ASP A 117 -5.85 19.44 -15.46
CA ASP A 117 -6.27 20.51 -14.54
C ASP A 117 -7.53 20.23 -13.67
N ALA A 118 -8.14 19.04 -13.68
CA ALA A 118 -9.41 18.79 -12.95
C ALA A 118 -9.26 18.28 -11.49
N GLY A 119 -8.05 17.91 -11.06
CA GLY A 119 -7.75 17.43 -9.69
C GLY A 119 -6.79 18.30 -8.89
N TRP A 120 -6.11 19.24 -9.56
CA TRP A 120 -5.08 20.08 -8.96
C TRP A 120 -5.70 21.25 -8.21
N LYS A 121 -5.38 21.34 -6.93
CA LYS A 121 -5.78 22.43 -6.06
C LYS A 121 -4.56 23.30 -5.78
N ARG A 122 -4.70 24.60 -6.03
CA ARG A 122 -3.64 25.56 -5.75
C ARG A 122 -3.41 25.65 -4.23
N LEU A 123 -2.16 25.51 -3.81
CA LEU A 123 -1.74 25.71 -2.42
C LEU A 123 -1.30 27.16 -2.17
N GLY A 124 -0.44 27.69 -3.03
CA GLY A 124 0.18 29.00 -2.85
C GLY A 124 1.46 29.14 -3.66
N ALA A 125 2.20 30.23 -3.44
CA ALA A 125 3.44 30.46 -4.16
C ALA A 125 4.55 29.55 -3.59
N SER A 126 5.40 29.00 -4.45
CA SER A 126 6.52 28.13 -4.05
C SER A 126 7.52 28.83 -3.14
N LYS A 127 7.72 30.14 -3.33
CA LYS A 127 8.53 31.01 -2.46
C LYS A 127 8.02 31.13 -1.02
N ASP A 128 6.76 30.76 -0.77
CA ASP A 128 6.20 30.80 0.58
C ASP A 128 6.69 29.62 1.42
N VAL A 129 7.29 28.59 0.80
CA VAL A 129 7.96 27.48 1.48
C VAL A 129 9.46 27.82 1.56
N PRO A 130 10.03 27.99 2.77
CA PRO A 130 11.44 28.34 2.91
C PRO A 130 12.35 27.34 2.19
N ALA A 131 13.48 27.81 1.64
CA ALA A 131 14.51 26.92 1.10
C ALA A 131 15.05 26.02 2.21
N ASN A 132 15.08 24.71 1.96
CA ASN A 132 15.37 23.70 2.99
C ASN A 132 14.46 23.83 4.23
N GLY A 133 13.21 24.24 4.01
CA GLY A 133 12.18 24.30 5.03
C GLY A 133 10.89 23.67 4.55
N MET A 134 9.86 23.78 5.38
CA MET A 134 8.55 23.22 5.11
C MET A 134 7.47 24.18 5.56
N LYS A 135 6.27 23.99 5.01
CA LYS A 135 5.11 24.81 5.32
C LYS A 135 3.82 24.01 5.21
N GLU A 136 2.93 24.22 6.15
CA GLU A 136 1.57 23.69 6.11
C GLU A 136 0.65 24.60 5.28
N PHE A 137 -0.16 23.98 4.43
CA PHE A 137 -1.21 24.62 3.65
C PHE A 137 -2.55 23.93 3.93
N LYS A 138 -3.61 24.72 4.01
CA LYS A 138 -4.98 24.20 4.15
C LYS A 138 -5.71 24.31 2.82
N VAL A 139 -6.21 23.20 2.32
CA VAL A 139 -6.92 23.12 1.05
C VAL A 139 -8.06 22.10 1.13
N ASP A 140 -9.27 22.51 0.76
CA ASP A 140 -10.49 21.66 0.83
C ASP A 140 -10.67 20.94 2.18
N GLY A 141 -10.28 21.58 3.29
CA GLY A 141 -10.39 21.02 4.64
C GLY A 141 -9.29 20.04 5.04
N VAL A 142 -8.32 19.77 4.16
CA VAL A 142 -7.13 18.94 4.41
C VAL A 142 -5.92 19.84 4.67
N ASN A 143 -5.13 19.47 5.69
CA ASN A 143 -3.85 20.12 5.97
C ASN A 143 -2.74 19.32 5.28
N VAL A 144 -2.00 19.99 4.40
CA VAL A 144 -0.92 19.44 3.58
C VAL A 144 0.37 20.11 3.98
N LEU A 145 1.36 19.33 4.38
CA LEU A 145 2.73 19.80 4.56
C LEU A 145 3.46 19.74 3.22
N VAL A 146 4.01 20.86 2.78
CA VAL A 146 4.97 20.90 1.68
C VAL A 146 6.37 21.02 2.24
N VAL A 147 7.26 20.11 1.82
CA VAL A 147 8.68 20.09 2.18
C VAL A 147 9.50 20.52 0.97
N ASN A 148 10.39 21.49 1.14
CA ASN A 148 11.30 21.97 0.11
C ASN A 148 12.68 21.33 0.31
N ALA A 149 13.01 20.32 -0.50
CA ALA A 149 14.31 19.63 -0.44
C ALA A 149 15.44 20.38 -1.18
N GLY A 150 15.18 21.59 -1.65
CA GLY A 150 16.11 22.42 -2.42
C GLY A 150 16.04 22.16 -3.93
N ASP A 151 16.04 20.89 -4.36
CA ASP A 151 15.93 20.49 -5.77
C ASP A 151 14.49 20.20 -6.21
N ALA A 152 13.62 19.87 -5.25
CA ALA A 152 12.23 19.52 -5.49
C ALA A 152 11.36 19.83 -4.25
N PHE A 153 10.05 19.89 -4.49
CA PHE A 153 9.05 19.97 -3.45
C PHE A 153 8.31 18.63 -3.32
N PHE A 154 7.97 18.28 -2.08
CA PHE A 154 7.21 17.07 -1.75
C PHE A 154 6.02 17.43 -0.86
N ALA A 155 4.91 16.70 -0.97
CA ALA A 155 3.70 16.98 -0.21
C ALA A 155 3.24 15.76 0.60
N TYR A 156 2.91 15.97 1.87
CA TYR A 156 2.51 14.93 2.81
C TYR A 156 1.35 15.38 3.71
N GLN A 157 0.75 14.45 4.44
CA GLN A 157 -0.10 14.79 5.59
C GLN A 157 0.67 15.70 6.56
N ALA A 158 -0.01 16.70 7.15
CA ALA A 158 0.66 17.67 8.02
C ALA A 158 0.96 17.18 9.44
N LEU A 159 0.34 16.08 9.86
CA LEU A 159 0.48 15.54 11.20
C LEU A 159 1.28 14.23 11.18
N CYS A 160 2.14 14.05 12.18
CA CYS A 160 2.91 12.82 12.36
C CYS A 160 1.95 11.64 12.56
N PRO A 161 2.11 10.51 11.83
CA PRO A 161 1.23 9.35 11.97
C PRO A 161 1.32 8.65 13.34
N HIS A 162 2.31 8.99 14.17
CA HIS A 162 2.45 8.48 15.53
C HIS A 162 1.37 9.05 16.47
N GLU A 163 1.47 10.34 16.82
CA GLU A 163 0.58 11.01 17.79
C GLU A 163 0.05 12.37 17.30
N ALA A 164 -0.10 12.51 15.98
CA ALA A 164 -0.72 13.67 15.34
C ALA A 164 -0.04 15.02 15.64
N VAL A 165 1.26 15.01 15.95
CA VAL A 165 2.08 16.21 16.14
C VAL A 165 2.29 16.94 14.81
N ALA A 166 2.22 18.27 14.80
CA ALA A 166 2.42 19.09 13.61
C ALA A 166 3.85 18.94 13.07
N LEU A 167 3.97 18.37 11.87
CA LEU A 167 5.26 18.12 11.23
C LEU A 167 5.93 19.41 10.75
N GLU A 168 5.18 20.51 10.51
CA GLU A 168 5.74 21.82 10.16
C GLU A 168 6.71 22.37 11.22
N GLN A 169 6.57 21.93 12.48
CA GLN A 169 7.48 22.28 13.57
C GLN A 169 8.73 21.38 13.63
N GLY A 170 8.79 20.35 12.78
CA GLY A 170 9.91 19.42 12.66
C GLY A 170 11.20 20.06 12.14
N ILE A 171 12.21 19.23 11.92
CA ILE A 171 13.43 19.60 11.20
C ILE A 171 13.63 18.68 10.01
N HIS A 172 14.25 19.18 8.94
CA HIS A 172 14.76 18.31 7.88
C HIS A 172 16.11 18.81 7.35
N ASP A 173 16.90 17.89 6.81
CA ASP A 173 18.21 18.17 6.20
C ASP A 173 18.18 18.09 4.66
N GLY A 174 16.97 17.95 4.09
CA GLY A 174 16.73 17.78 2.65
C GLY A 174 16.64 16.31 2.22
N SER A 175 17.09 15.37 3.07
CA SER A 175 16.94 13.93 2.86
C SER A 175 16.02 13.29 3.91
N VAL A 176 16.10 13.72 5.15
CA VAL A 176 15.35 13.18 6.29
C VAL A 176 14.53 14.27 6.97
N LEU A 177 13.24 14.03 7.14
CA LEU A 177 12.32 14.82 7.97
C LEU A 177 12.20 14.16 9.33
N THR A 178 12.41 14.91 10.40
CA THR A 178 12.33 14.44 11.80
C THR A 178 11.24 15.20 12.54
N CYS A 179 10.29 14.46 13.11
CA CYS A 179 9.32 15.00 14.07
C CYS A 179 10.01 15.31 15.40
N LEU A 180 9.80 16.49 15.98
CA LEU A 180 10.53 16.93 17.18
C LEU A 180 10.04 16.31 18.50
N GLU A 181 8.87 15.68 18.54
CA GLU A 181 8.34 15.16 19.80
C GLU A 181 8.95 13.80 20.15
N HIS A 182 8.80 12.83 19.25
CA HIS A 182 9.21 11.44 19.46
C HIS A 182 10.30 11.00 18.49
N MET A 183 10.89 11.95 17.76
CA MET A 183 12.04 11.74 16.86
C MET A 183 11.77 10.77 15.70
N TRP A 184 10.51 10.51 15.35
CA TRP A 184 10.18 9.72 14.16
C TRP A 184 10.73 10.40 12.91
N GLN A 185 11.44 9.62 12.11
CA GLN A 185 12.13 10.06 10.92
C GLN A 185 11.48 9.50 9.67
N PHE A 186 11.50 10.30 8.61
CA PHE A 186 10.91 9.96 7.33
C PHE A 186 11.83 10.41 6.20
N ASP A 187 11.97 9.59 5.17
CA ASP A 187 12.64 10.00 3.94
C ASP A 187 11.82 11.12 3.26
N VAL A 188 12.44 12.26 2.98
CA VAL A 188 11.78 13.48 2.44
C VAL A 188 11.18 13.25 1.05
N ARG A 189 11.73 12.32 0.26
CA ARG A 189 11.32 12.11 -1.14
C ARG A 189 10.19 11.11 -1.26
N THR A 190 10.19 10.10 -0.40
CA THR A 190 9.29 8.95 -0.47
C THR A 190 8.25 8.94 0.65
N GLY A 191 8.51 9.66 1.75
CA GLY A 191 7.73 9.57 2.98
C GLY A 191 7.92 8.24 3.72
N ALA A 192 8.83 7.37 3.27
CA ALA A 192 9.09 6.08 3.90
C ALA A 192 9.58 6.29 5.34
N PRO A 193 9.14 5.44 6.30
CA PRO A 193 9.63 5.53 7.65
C PRO A 193 11.12 5.16 7.70
N LEU A 194 11.86 5.85 8.57
CA LEU A 194 13.27 5.60 8.85
C LEU A 194 13.47 5.39 10.35
N GLY A 195 14.52 4.64 10.70
CA GLY A 195 14.85 4.35 12.11
C GLY A 195 13.72 3.61 12.81
N ASP A 196 13.24 4.18 13.92
CA ASP A 196 12.20 3.60 14.77
C ASP A 196 10.77 3.92 14.30
N ALA A 197 10.60 4.68 13.22
CA ALA A 197 9.27 4.95 12.67
C ALA A 197 8.67 3.65 12.11
N GLU A 198 7.44 3.33 12.53
CA GLU A 198 6.78 2.09 12.10
C GLU A 198 5.89 2.30 10.85
N VAL A 199 5.43 3.53 10.64
CA VAL A 199 4.47 3.90 9.58
C VAL A 199 4.98 5.13 8.84
N GLY A 200 4.96 5.08 7.50
CA GLY A 200 5.37 6.21 6.65
C GLY A 200 4.33 7.32 6.54
N LEU A 201 4.74 8.45 5.97
CA LEU A 201 3.86 9.57 5.67
C LEU A 201 2.93 9.27 4.49
N LYS A 202 1.66 9.64 4.61
CA LYS A 202 0.77 9.71 3.45
C LYS A 202 1.22 10.84 2.52
N GLY A 203 1.73 10.50 1.35
CA GLY A 203 2.10 11.45 0.31
C GLY A 203 0.91 11.93 -0.54
N TYR A 204 1.03 13.13 -1.10
CA TYR A 204 0.15 13.70 -2.10
C TYR A 204 0.93 14.03 -3.36
N ARG A 205 0.29 13.96 -4.53
CA ARG A 205 0.95 14.43 -5.76
C ARG A 205 1.06 15.95 -5.68
N LEU A 206 2.25 16.46 -6.02
CA LEU A 206 2.55 17.89 -6.04
C LEU A 206 3.18 18.24 -7.39
N LYS A 207 2.83 19.41 -7.93
CA LYS A 207 3.54 20.04 -9.03
C LYS A 207 3.83 21.50 -8.72
N GLU A 208 4.92 22.00 -9.28
CA GLU A 208 5.29 23.41 -9.28
C GLU A 208 5.23 23.91 -10.73
N GLU A 209 4.49 24.97 -10.98
CA GLU A 209 4.35 25.58 -12.29
C GLU A 209 4.44 27.11 -12.16
N ARG A 210 5.48 27.71 -12.73
CA ARG A 210 5.65 29.19 -12.80
C ARG A 210 5.60 29.90 -11.44
N GLY A 211 6.17 29.30 -10.40
CA GLY A 211 6.21 29.83 -9.05
C GLY A 211 5.00 29.47 -8.19
N GLU A 212 4.10 28.63 -8.68
CA GLU A 212 2.86 28.25 -7.99
C GLU A 212 2.85 26.75 -7.69
N LEU A 213 2.45 26.39 -6.47
CA LEU A 213 2.33 25.01 -6.01
C LEU A 213 0.88 24.54 -6.15
N TYR A 214 0.73 23.33 -6.68
CA TYR A 214 -0.54 22.64 -6.81
C TYR A 214 -0.45 21.24 -6.25
N VAL A 215 -1.47 20.82 -5.52
CA VAL A 215 -1.58 19.48 -4.94
C VAL A 215 -2.78 18.75 -5.50
N GLU A 216 -2.69 17.43 -5.61
CA GLU A 216 -3.85 16.57 -5.81
C GLU A 216 -4.04 15.67 -4.59
N LEU A 217 -5.21 15.78 -3.96
CA LEU A 217 -5.51 15.12 -2.67
C LEU A 217 -5.97 13.66 -2.83
N HIS A 218 -6.32 13.25 -4.04
CA HIS A 218 -6.90 11.93 -4.38
C HIS A 218 -5.97 11.17 -5.33
N GLY A 219 -4.80 10.77 -4.82
CA GLY A 219 -3.85 9.86 -5.47
C GLY A 219 -4.08 8.42 -5.09
#